data_AF-A0A7I8WN59-F1
#
_entry.id   AF-A0A7I8WN59-F1
#
_cell.length_a   1.000
_cell.length_b   1.000
_cell.length_c   1.000
_cell.angle_alpha   90.00
_cell.angle_beta   90.00
_cell.angle_gamma   90.00
#
_symmetry.space_group_name_H-M   'P 1'
#
loop_
_entity.id
_entity.type
_entity.pdbx_description
1 polymer ?
#
loop_
_entity_poly.entity_id
_entity_poly.type
_entity_poly.pdbx_seq_one_letter_code
_entity_poly.pdbx_strand_id
1 'polypeptide(L)'
;MPIFQGKAFAELEKLEVDIVKKIKNAGRGTDVSFWENLLDTLRPQMARQRLKELHQKFLKIKLEQIRAEQLKETQKLEKLELNKAPETEQKPEEKVQQENPGDVGEKSEDEGEIEDLNAEDLEALEAYDTKRPLPFTVDEVLSLDDEQREAKYEQLNDRQLLRFTLRMYESGRYSPTYGKESLAMPGIEILSEKEDVESLREKRKTESEKRQGKPISAGNSAADEKMMAIAKSGMSGEESSFAVEEDIGHQNLLWSDKYRPQKPKYFNRVHTGFEWNKYNQTHYDVDNPPPKIVQGYRFNIFYPDLLDPTQTPAFTLNQCEDEDFAIIRFKAGPPYEDIAFKIVNREWEVNYKHGYKCQFQNGVFQLWFYFKRYRYRR
;
A
#
# COMPACT_ATOMS: atom_id res chain seq x y z
N MET A 1 8.97 54.97 -31.92
CA MET A 1 10.00 55.86 -31.34
C MET A 1 11.00 55.01 -30.54
N PRO A 2 12.27 54.92 -30.97
CA PRO A 2 13.31 54.08 -30.36
C PRO A 2 13.84 54.58 -29.01
N ILE A 3 13.28 55.66 -28.44
CA ILE A 3 13.80 56.35 -27.24
C ILE A 3 13.69 55.52 -25.95
N PHE A 4 12.85 54.49 -25.94
CA PHE A 4 12.58 53.65 -24.77
C PHE A 4 13.13 52.22 -24.88
N GLN A 5 13.77 51.86 -26.00
CA GLN A 5 14.35 50.53 -26.18
C GLN A 5 15.65 50.40 -25.36
N GLY A 6 15.72 49.36 -24.52
CA GLY A 6 16.93 49.01 -23.75
C GLY A 6 16.97 49.53 -22.31
N LYS A 7 15.95 50.27 -21.84
CA LYS A 7 15.86 50.76 -20.45
C LYS A 7 15.20 49.73 -19.53
N ALA A 8 15.68 49.61 -18.30
CA ALA A 8 15.07 48.74 -17.28
C ALA A 8 13.72 49.31 -16.81
N PHE A 9 12.84 48.47 -16.25
CA PHE A 9 11.51 48.91 -15.78
C PHE A 9 11.63 50.04 -14.74
N ALA A 10 12.59 49.92 -13.81
CA ALA A 10 12.85 50.93 -12.78
C ALA A 10 13.29 52.29 -13.36
N GLU A 11 13.93 52.31 -14.54
CA GLU A 11 14.29 53.55 -15.23
C GLU A 11 13.09 54.18 -15.95
N LEU A 12 12.19 53.34 -16.49
CA LEU A 12 10.96 53.79 -17.12
C LEU A 12 9.97 54.37 -16.08
N GLU A 13 9.94 53.81 -14.87
CA GLU A 13 9.15 54.33 -13.75
C GLU A 13 9.63 55.72 -13.30
N LYS A 14 10.95 55.91 -13.18
CA LYS A 14 11.54 57.24 -12.93
C LYS A 14 11.18 58.25 -14.02
N LEU A 15 11.20 57.82 -15.29
CA LEU A 15 10.80 58.65 -16.42
C LEU A 15 9.30 59.00 -16.38
N GLU A 16 8.44 58.08 -15.95
CA GLU A 16 7.01 58.37 -15.76
C GLU A 16 6.80 59.45 -14.70
N VAL A 17 7.46 59.33 -13.54
CA VAL A 17 7.40 60.32 -12.46
C VAL A 17 7.89 61.69 -12.93
N ASP A 18 8.99 61.74 -13.69
CA ASP A 18 9.55 62.97 -14.23
C ASP A 18 8.65 63.63 -15.28
N ILE A 19 8.03 62.84 -16.16
CA ILE A 19 7.08 63.33 -17.17
C ILE A 19 5.82 63.87 -16.48
N VAL A 20 5.27 63.15 -15.52
CA VAL A 20 4.10 63.59 -14.73
C VAL A 20 4.42 64.87 -13.95
N LYS A 21 5.63 64.99 -13.38
CA LYS A 21 6.08 66.21 -12.68
C LYS A 21 6.22 67.39 -13.64
N LYS A 22 6.70 67.18 -14.87
CA LYS A 22 6.76 68.21 -15.92
C LYS A 22 5.39 68.66 -16.42
N ILE A 23 4.44 67.74 -16.53
CA ILE A 23 3.03 68.06 -16.88
C ILE A 23 2.39 68.89 -15.76
N LYS A 24 2.59 68.50 -14.48
CA LYS A 24 2.04 69.22 -13.32
C LYS A 24 2.62 70.63 -13.15
N ASN A 25 3.89 70.84 -13.51
CA ASN A 25 4.58 72.13 -13.40
C ASN A 25 4.60 72.91 -14.73
N ALA A 26 3.68 72.62 -15.65
CA ALA A 26 3.67 73.24 -16.98
C ALA A 26 3.48 74.77 -16.89
N GLY A 27 4.46 75.52 -17.39
CA GLY A 27 4.41 76.98 -17.52
C GLY A 27 4.01 77.43 -18.94
N ARG A 28 3.87 78.75 -19.15
CA ARG A 28 3.67 79.32 -20.50
C ARG A 28 4.85 78.96 -21.40
N GLY A 29 4.62 78.09 -22.38
CA GLY A 29 5.61 77.63 -23.35
C GLY A 29 5.97 76.14 -23.27
N THR A 30 5.43 75.40 -22.30
CA THR A 30 5.58 73.93 -22.26
C THR A 30 4.47 73.28 -23.09
N ASP A 31 4.85 72.47 -24.08
CA ASP A 31 3.90 71.70 -24.89
C ASP A 31 3.37 70.50 -24.09
N VAL A 32 2.22 70.70 -23.43
CA VAL A 32 1.55 69.68 -22.62
C VAL A 32 1.13 68.48 -23.49
N SER A 33 0.68 68.74 -24.73
CA SER A 33 0.20 67.70 -25.64
C SER A 33 1.30 66.74 -26.09
N PHE A 34 2.54 67.23 -26.22
CA PHE A 34 3.71 66.40 -26.47
C PHE A 34 3.98 65.44 -25.30
N TRP A 35 3.96 65.94 -24.06
CA TRP A 35 4.24 65.12 -22.87
C TRP A 35 3.13 64.10 -22.59
N GLU A 36 1.87 64.43 -22.87
CA GLU A 36 0.73 63.50 -22.78
C GLU A 36 0.87 62.35 -23.78
N ASN A 37 1.15 62.65 -25.06
CA ASN A 37 1.41 61.62 -26.06
C ASN A 37 2.64 60.76 -25.71
N LEU A 38 3.67 61.37 -25.12
CA LEU A 38 4.84 60.63 -24.64
C LEU A 38 4.49 59.67 -23.50
N LEU A 39 3.63 60.09 -22.58
CA LEU A 39 3.15 59.26 -21.47
C LEU A 39 2.25 58.11 -21.94
N ASP A 40 1.39 58.36 -22.92
CA ASP A 40 0.55 57.33 -23.53
C ASP A 40 1.36 56.29 -24.31
N THR A 41 2.49 56.69 -24.90
CA THR A 41 3.41 55.74 -25.53
C THR A 41 4.33 55.03 -24.53
N LEU A 42 4.58 55.61 -23.36
CA LEU A 42 5.41 55.03 -22.30
C LEU A 42 4.71 53.88 -21.56
N ARG A 43 3.42 54.03 -21.20
CA ARG A 43 2.67 53.02 -20.43
C ARG A 43 2.68 51.62 -21.08
N PRO A 44 2.44 51.46 -22.40
CA PRO A 44 2.56 50.15 -23.05
C PRO A 44 3.99 49.59 -23.04
N GLN A 45 5.01 50.44 -23.12
CA GLN A 45 6.41 50.00 -23.05
C GLN A 45 6.78 49.54 -21.63
N MET A 46 6.30 50.24 -20.60
CA MET A 46 6.43 49.81 -19.20
C MET A 46 5.75 48.48 -18.95
N ALA A 47 4.54 48.28 -19.45
CA ALA A 47 3.83 47.00 -19.33
C ALA A 47 4.60 45.85 -20.00
N ARG A 48 5.16 46.09 -21.20
CA ARG A 48 6.00 45.11 -21.91
C ARG A 48 7.30 44.82 -21.15
N GLN A 49 7.95 45.83 -20.60
CA GLN A 49 9.20 45.66 -19.86
C GLN A 49 8.97 44.95 -18.53
N ARG A 50 7.89 45.29 -17.81
CA ARG A 50 7.45 44.57 -16.60
C ARG A 50 7.19 43.10 -16.89
N LEU A 51 6.49 42.80 -17.98
CA LEU A 51 6.22 41.42 -18.39
C LEU A 51 7.52 40.66 -18.72
N LYS A 52 8.48 41.32 -19.39
CA LYS A 52 9.79 40.73 -19.70
C LYS A 52 10.61 40.43 -18.43
N GLU A 53 10.66 41.36 -17.48
CA GLU A 53 11.38 41.17 -16.22
C GLU A 53 10.74 40.06 -15.37
N LEU A 54 9.41 40.04 -15.26
CA LEU A 54 8.69 38.95 -14.61
C LEU A 54 8.97 37.61 -15.31
N HIS A 55 8.92 37.58 -16.65
CA HIS A 55 9.22 36.38 -17.41
C HIS A 55 10.66 35.89 -17.20
N GLN A 56 11.65 36.79 -17.20
CA GLN A 56 13.05 36.45 -16.90
C GLN A 56 13.21 35.92 -15.48
N LYS A 57 12.53 36.52 -14.48
CA LYS A 57 12.51 36.02 -13.11
C LYS A 57 11.92 34.60 -13.05
N PHE A 58 10.79 34.35 -13.71
CA PHE A 58 10.17 33.02 -13.77
C PHE A 58 11.05 31.99 -14.48
N LEU A 59 11.77 32.39 -15.55
CA LEU A 59 12.72 31.50 -16.22
C LEU A 59 13.86 31.09 -15.30
N LYS A 60 14.39 32.01 -14.49
CA LYS A 60 15.43 31.72 -13.50
C LYS A 60 14.92 30.73 -12.44
N ILE A 61 13.76 31.02 -11.85
CA ILE A 61 13.11 30.13 -10.86
C ILE A 61 12.88 28.74 -11.45
N LYS A 62 12.36 28.66 -12.69
CA LYS A 62 12.08 27.37 -13.32
C LYS A 62 13.35 26.58 -13.62
N LEU A 63 14.43 27.26 -14.01
CA LEU A 63 15.73 26.65 -14.27
C LEU A 63 16.33 26.08 -12.97
N GLU A 64 16.23 26.81 -11.86
CA GLU A 64 16.65 26.34 -10.54
C GLU A 64 15.85 25.13 -10.07
N GLN A 65 14.53 25.14 -10.27
CA GLN A 65 13.68 24.00 -9.97
C GLN A 65 14.13 22.74 -10.72
N ILE A 66 14.40 22.86 -12.03
CA ILE A 66 14.88 21.75 -12.86
C ILE A 66 16.25 21.25 -12.36
N ARG A 67 17.18 22.17 -12.02
CA ARG A 67 18.49 21.80 -11.46
C ARG A 67 18.35 21.05 -10.13
N ALA A 68 17.45 21.49 -9.25
CA ALA A 68 17.22 20.86 -7.96
C ALA A 68 16.57 19.46 -8.12
N GLU A 69 15.66 19.30 -9.09
CA GLU A 69 15.08 18.00 -9.44
C GLU A 69 16.16 17.04 -9.96
N GLN A 70 17.02 17.50 -10.87
CA GLN A 70 18.16 16.71 -11.37
C GLN A 70 19.14 16.32 -10.26
N LEU A 71 19.47 17.23 -9.34
CA LEU A 71 20.35 16.95 -8.21
C LEU A 71 19.74 15.89 -7.26
N LYS A 72 18.44 15.96 -7.01
CA LYS A 72 17.74 14.95 -6.20
C LYS A 72 17.73 13.59 -6.89
N GLU A 73 17.57 13.58 -8.21
CA GLU A 73 17.61 12.35 -9.01
C GLU A 73 19.01 11.72 -9.01
N THR A 74 20.06 12.52 -9.20
CA THR A 74 21.45 12.03 -9.12
C THR A 74 21.80 11.54 -7.72
N GLN A 75 21.41 12.25 -6.65
CA GLN A 75 21.59 11.78 -5.28
C GLN A 75 20.80 10.51 -4.96
N LYS A 76 19.62 10.33 -5.56
CA LYS A 76 18.82 9.11 -5.41
C LYS A 76 19.51 7.93 -6.11
N LEU A 77 20.07 8.15 -7.31
CA LEU A 77 20.86 7.15 -8.02
C LEU A 77 22.15 6.81 -7.25
N GLU A 78 22.87 7.80 -6.73
CA GLU A 78 24.07 7.60 -5.92
C GLU A 78 23.77 6.82 -4.62
N LYS A 79 22.66 7.10 -3.94
CA LYS A 79 22.21 6.32 -2.77
C LYS A 79 21.80 4.88 -3.12
N LEU A 80 21.25 4.67 -4.32
CA LEU A 80 20.95 3.33 -4.83
C LEU A 80 22.24 2.57 -5.20
N GLU A 81 23.29 3.27 -5.63
CA GLU A 81 24.62 2.69 -5.87
C GLU A 81 25.38 2.43 -4.56
N LEU A 82 25.31 3.30 -3.54
CA LEU A 82 25.94 3.05 -2.23
C LEU A 82 25.28 1.91 -1.43
N ASN A 83 23.99 1.63 -1.65
CA ASN A 83 23.32 0.45 -1.10
C ASN A 83 23.68 -0.86 -1.83
N LYS A 84 24.54 -0.79 -2.85
CA LYS A 84 25.21 -1.94 -3.48
C LYS A 84 26.73 -1.81 -3.30
N ALA A 85 27.27 -2.25 -2.18
CA ALA A 85 28.72 -2.44 -2.06
C ALA A 85 29.07 -3.57 -1.08
N PRO A 86 30.24 -4.22 -1.19
CA PRO A 86 30.68 -5.03 -2.34
C PRO A 86 31.23 -6.42 -1.89
N GLU A 87 31.09 -7.45 -2.72
CA GLU A 87 31.92 -8.65 -2.61
C GLU A 87 33.00 -8.64 -3.72
N THR A 88 34.24 -8.54 -3.24
CA THR A 88 35.50 -9.09 -3.75
C THR A 88 36.16 -8.53 -5.01
N GLU A 89 37.44 -8.23 -4.82
CA GLU A 89 38.49 -7.77 -5.72
C GLU A 89 38.59 -8.53 -7.06
N GLN A 90 38.89 -7.78 -8.14
CA GLN A 90 40.05 -8.02 -9.01
C GLN A 90 40.20 -6.90 -10.07
N LYS A 91 41.41 -6.34 -10.16
CA LYS A 91 41.92 -5.54 -11.29
C LYS A 91 42.02 -6.46 -12.53
N PRO A 92 41.78 -5.95 -13.75
CA PRO A 92 42.94 -5.62 -14.59
C PRO A 92 42.79 -4.36 -15.46
N GLU A 93 43.94 -3.82 -15.86
CA GLU A 93 44.11 -2.71 -16.80
C GLU A 93 43.83 -3.14 -18.24
N GLU A 94 43.11 -2.33 -19.02
CA GLU A 94 43.36 -2.18 -20.46
C GLU A 94 42.88 -0.81 -20.99
N LYS A 95 43.72 -0.22 -21.85
CA LYS A 95 43.56 1.09 -22.53
C LYS A 95 42.48 1.03 -23.61
N VAL A 96 41.74 2.11 -23.86
CA VAL A 96 41.50 2.74 -25.21
C VAL A 96 40.89 4.16 -25.06
N GLN A 97 41.66 5.15 -25.54
CA GLN A 97 41.37 6.37 -26.34
C GLN A 97 40.10 7.24 -26.15
N GLN A 98 40.38 8.53 -25.88
CA GLN A 98 39.89 9.78 -26.50
C GLN A 98 38.37 10.03 -26.68
N GLU A 99 37.86 11.15 -26.16
CA GLU A 99 37.65 12.40 -26.90
C GLU A 99 37.18 13.55 -25.96
N ASN A 100 37.78 14.74 -26.13
CA ASN A 100 37.30 16.02 -25.57
C ASN A 100 36.05 16.48 -26.34
N PRO A 101 35.18 17.33 -25.75
CA PRO A 101 35.26 18.74 -26.17
C PRO A 101 34.91 19.78 -25.09
N GLY A 102 35.56 20.93 -25.19
CA GLY A 102 34.82 22.20 -25.16
C GLY A 102 34.77 22.98 -23.86
N ASP A 103 35.88 23.65 -23.57
CA ASP A 103 35.92 24.94 -22.87
C ASP A 103 34.95 25.95 -23.50
N VAL A 104 34.01 26.47 -22.71
CA VAL A 104 33.63 27.89 -22.74
C VAL A 104 33.38 28.31 -21.30
N GLY A 105 34.42 28.82 -20.65
CA GLY A 105 34.24 29.73 -19.53
C GLY A 105 33.66 31.07 -20.00
N GLU A 106 32.63 31.55 -19.32
CA GLU A 106 32.39 32.99 -19.21
C GLU A 106 32.02 33.33 -17.77
N LYS A 107 32.83 34.23 -17.19
CA LYS A 107 32.76 34.74 -15.81
C LYS A 107 31.67 35.78 -15.66
N SER A 108 30.99 35.79 -14.51
CA SER A 108 30.67 36.96 -13.66
C SER A 108 29.70 36.48 -12.57
N GLU A 109 30.13 36.38 -11.31
CA GLU A 109 30.15 37.50 -10.34
C GLU A 109 28.80 38.23 -10.27
N ASP A 110 27.84 37.63 -9.54
CA ASP A 110 27.01 38.35 -8.56
C ASP A 110 26.25 37.31 -7.70
N GLU A 111 26.85 36.89 -6.59
CA GLU A 111 26.12 36.21 -5.51
C GLU A 111 25.31 37.27 -4.76
N GLY A 112 24.18 37.68 -5.36
CA GLY A 112 23.15 38.42 -4.65
C GLY A 112 22.32 37.45 -3.83
N GLU A 113 22.36 37.59 -2.50
CA GLU A 113 21.45 36.93 -1.56
C GLU A 113 20.01 36.94 -2.09
N ILE A 114 19.44 35.75 -2.29
CA ILE A 114 18.06 35.59 -2.75
C ILE A 114 17.17 35.58 -1.51
N GLU A 115 16.33 36.61 -1.38
CA GLU A 115 15.24 36.60 -0.41
C GLU A 115 14.27 35.46 -0.75
N ASP A 116 14.07 34.55 0.20
CA ASP A 116 13.07 33.49 0.15
C ASP A 116 11.69 34.09 -0.22
N LEU A 117 11.02 33.52 -1.22
CA LEU A 117 9.66 33.93 -1.57
C LEU A 117 8.73 33.65 -0.38
N ASN A 118 8.08 34.69 0.13
CA ASN A 118 7.15 34.60 1.25
C ASN A 118 5.87 33.84 0.84
N ALA A 119 5.21 33.22 1.83
CA ALA A 119 3.97 32.45 1.63
C ALA A 119 2.86 33.26 0.89
N GLU A 120 2.85 34.58 1.05
CA GLU A 120 1.91 35.48 0.40
C GLU A 120 2.07 35.52 -1.14
N ASP A 121 3.29 35.38 -1.65
CA ASP A 121 3.54 35.37 -3.11
C ASP A 121 3.08 34.05 -3.74
N LEU A 122 3.22 32.94 -3.00
CA LEU A 122 2.71 31.63 -3.42
C LEU A 122 1.17 31.61 -3.43
N GLU A 123 0.55 32.19 -2.40
CA GLU A 123 -0.90 32.32 -2.27
C GLU A 123 -1.49 33.24 -3.37
N ALA A 124 -0.79 34.34 -3.72
CA ALA A 124 -1.17 35.20 -4.82
C ALA A 124 -1.12 34.49 -6.19
N LEU A 125 -0.16 33.58 -6.38
CA LEU A 125 -0.05 32.74 -7.58
C LEU A 125 -1.19 31.71 -7.69
N GLU A 126 -1.57 31.09 -6.58
CA GLU A 126 -2.69 30.16 -6.52
C GLU A 126 -4.03 30.88 -6.74
N ALA A 127 -4.19 32.08 -6.17
CA ALA A 127 -5.35 32.96 -6.36
C ALA A 127 -5.45 33.53 -7.79
N TYR A 128 -4.34 33.64 -8.52
CA TYR A 128 -4.35 34.06 -9.92
C TYR A 128 -4.77 32.90 -10.86
N ASP A 129 -4.26 31.70 -10.60
CA ASP A 129 -4.57 30.50 -11.41
C ASP A 129 -6.05 30.09 -11.27
N THR A 130 -6.64 30.25 -10.08
CA THR A 130 -8.08 30.01 -9.82
C THR A 130 -9.01 30.98 -10.54
N LYS A 131 -8.54 32.15 -11.00
CA LYS A 131 -9.36 33.14 -11.72
C LYS A 131 -9.34 32.96 -13.24
N ARG A 132 -8.45 32.12 -13.78
CA ARG A 132 -8.39 31.88 -15.22
C ARG A 132 -9.64 31.11 -15.69
N PRO A 133 -10.29 31.46 -16.81
CA PRO A 133 -11.43 30.68 -17.29
C PRO A 133 -10.98 29.29 -17.76
N LEU A 134 -11.76 28.26 -17.45
CA LEU A 134 -11.59 26.93 -18.02
C LEU A 134 -11.95 26.95 -19.52
N PRO A 135 -11.37 26.08 -20.36
CA PRO A 135 -11.62 26.07 -21.80
C PRO A 135 -13.09 25.81 -22.19
N PHE A 136 -13.84 25.15 -21.32
CA PHE A 136 -15.25 24.81 -21.50
C PHE A 136 -15.97 24.74 -20.14
N THR A 137 -17.30 24.76 -20.18
CA THR A 137 -18.16 24.68 -18.98
C THR A 137 -18.53 23.24 -18.64
N VAL A 138 -18.99 23.03 -17.41
CA VAL A 138 -19.45 21.71 -16.91
C VAL A 138 -20.66 21.22 -17.71
N ASP A 139 -21.64 22.09 -17.95
CA ASP A 139 -22.88 21.73 -18.66
C ASP A 139 -22.61 21.32 -20.12
N GLU A 140 -21.66 21.99 -20.78
CA GLU A 140 -21.23 21.63 -22.12
C GLU A 140 -20.69 20.19 -22.16
N VAL A 141 -19.84 19.80 -21.21
CA VAL A 141 -19.27 18.45 -21.17
C VAL A 141 -20.32 17.40 -20.78
N LEU A 142 -21.23 17.71 -19.86
CA LEU A 142 -22.27 16.77 -19.43
C LEU A 142 -23.30 16.48 -20.53
N SER A 143 -23.42 17.36 -21.53
CA SER A 143 -24.30 17.15 -22.68
C SER A 143 -23.71 16.29 -23.80
N LEU A 144 -22.42 15.97 -23.74
CA LEU A 144 -21.70 15.20 -24.76
C LEU A 144 -21.74 13.70 -24.47
N ASP A 145 -21.58 12.90 -25.53
CA ASP A 145 -21.44 11.45 -25.45
C ASP A 145 -20.10 11.06 -24.80
N ASP A 146 -20.00 9.82 -24.31
CA ASP A 146 -18.83 9.32 -23.55
C ASP A 146 -17.49 9.54 -24.29
N GLU A 147 -17.42 9.17 -25.57
CA GLU A 147 -16.23 9.35 -26.42
C GLU A 147 -15.83 10.83 -26.58
N GLN A 148 -16.83 11.72 -26.67
CA GLN A 148 -16.60 13.16 -26.84
C GLN A 148 -16.13 13.82 -25.55
N ARG A 149 -16.61 13.35 -24.38
CA ARG A 149 -16.15 13.81 -23.08
C ARG A 149 -14.70 13.44 -22.84
N GLU A 150 -14.31 12.23 -23.19
CA GLU A 150 -12.93 11.76 -23.02
C GLU A 150 -11.95 12.58 -23.87
N ALA A 151 -12.29 12.85 -25.14
CA ALA A 151 -11.49 13.73 -26.00
C ALA A 151 -11.37 15.17 -25.45
N LYS A 152 -12.37 15.66 -24.70
CA LYS A 152 -12.30 16.96 -24.02
C LYS A 152 -11.39 16.92 -22.80
N TYR A 153 -11.38 15.82 -22.05
CA TYR A 153 -10.48 15.67 -20.90
C TYR A 153 -9.01 15.59 -21.33
N GLU A 154 -8.71 14.92 -22.44
CA GLU A 154 -7.34 14.85 -23.00
C GLU A 154 -6.78 16.21 -23.44
N GLN A 155 -7.66 17.19 -23.73
CA GLN A 155 -7.23 18.55 -24.09
C GLN A 155 -6.80 19.39 -22.88
N LEU A 156 -7.01 18.91 -21.64
CA LEU A 156 -6.68 19.65 -20.42
C LEU A 156 -5.35 19.20 -19.83
N ASN A 157 -4.57 20.17 -19.36
CA ASN A 157 -3.41 19.88 -18.51
C ASN A 157 -3.87 19.44 -17.11
N ASP A 158 -3.03 18.71 -16.37
CA ASP A 158 -3.36 18.15 -15.03
C ASP A 158 -4.00 19.17 -14.06
N ARG A 159 -3.45 20.40 -13.99
CA ARG A 159 -4.02 21.48 -13.13
C ARG A 159 -5.40 21.92 -13.58
N GLN A 160 -5.63 22.00 -14.89
CA GLN A 160 -6.94 22.38 -15.45
C GLN A 160 -7.94 21.25 -15.24
N LEU A 161 -7.52 20.00 -15.42
CA LEU A 161 -8.33 18.81 -15.21
C LEU A 161 -8.78 18.73 -13.75
N LEU A 162 -7.87 18.89 -12.79
CA LEU A 162 -8.18 18.89 -11.36
C LEU A 162 -9.21 19.98 -10.97
N ARG A 163 -9.06 21.18 -11.52
CA ARG A 163 -10.02 22.26 -11.26
C ARG A 163 -11.38 21.99 -11.91
N PHE A 164 -11.38 21.42 -13.11
CA PHE A 164 -12.62 21.03 -13.79
C PHE A 164 -13.36 19.96 -13.01
N THR A 165 -12.68 18.92 -12.51
CA THR A 165 -13.29 17.85 -11.72
C THR A 165 -13.81 18.35 -10.37
N LEU A 166 -13.14 19.30 -9.72
CA LEU A 166 -13.67 19.96 -8.53
C LEU A 166 -14.97 20.71 -8.80
N ARG A 167 -15.07 21.42 -9.94
CA ARG A 167 -16.31 22.12 -10.33
C ARG A 167 -17.45 21.16 -10.70
N MET A 168 -17.12 20.04 -11.34
CA MET A 168 -18.05 18.93 -11.57
C MET A 168 -18.55 18.34 -10.25
N TYR A 169 -17.67 18.20 -9.26
CA TYR A 169 -18.02 17.73 -7.93
C TYR A 169 -18.95 18.71 -7.20
N GLU A 170 -18.64 20.02 -7.21
CA GLU A 170 -19.47 21.05 -6.58
C GLU A 170 -20.88 21.15 -7.19
N SER A 171 -20.99 20.97 -8.51
CA SER A 171 -22.27 20.98 -9.23
C SER A 171 -23.08 19.69 -9.03
N GLY A 172 -22.42 18.52 -9.06
CA GLY A 172 -23.08 17.22 -8.95
C GLY A 172 -23.25 16.69 -7.52
N ARG A 173 -22.56 17.26 -6.53
CA ARG A 173 -22.54 16.88 -5.09
C ARG A 173 -22.42 15.38 -4.81
N TYR A 174 -21.90 14.61 -5.75
CA TYR A 174 -21.70 13.16 -5.66
C TYR A 174 -22.91 12.39 -5.09
N SER A 175 -24.14 12.79 -5.44
CA SER A 175 -25.32 11.97 -5.16
C SER A 175 -25.63 11.14 -6.39
N PRO A 176 -25.47 9.81 -6.36
CA PRO A 176 -25.92 8.94 -7.45
C PRO A 176 -27.38 9.27 -7.76
N THR A 177 -27.66 9.70 -8.99
CA THR A 177 -29.03 9.92 -9.43
C THR A 177 -29.68 8.56 -9.66
N TYR A 178 -30.86 8.33 -9.08
CA TYR A 178 -31.61 7.10 -9.33
C TYR A 178 -31.89 6.94 -10.81
N GLY A 179 -31.33 5.90 -11.43
CA GLY A 179 -31.64 5.51 -12.80
C GLY A 179 -33.07 5.01 -12.90
N LYS A 180 -33.67 5.11 -14.09
CA LYS A 180 -34.95 4.46 -14.39
C LYS A 180 -34.73 2.96 -14.59
N GLU A 181 -35.72 2.17 -14.24
CA GLU A 181 -35.73 0.70 -14.43
C GLU A 181 -35.44 0.28 -15.88
N SER A 182 -35.89 1.07 -16.87
CA SER A 182 -35.63 0.82 -18.29
C SER A 182 -34.16 0.98 -18.71
N LEU A 183 -33.33 1.61 -17.88
CA LEU A 183 -31.89 1.79 -18.12
C LEU A 183 -31.06 0.69 -17.47
N ALA A 184 -31.68 -0.22 -16.72
CA ALA A 184 -30.98 -1.36 -16.16
C ALA A 184 -30.52 -2.29 -17.29
N MET A 185 -29.30 -2.80 -17.17
CA MET A 185 -28.76 -3.76 -18.14
C MET A 185 -29.65 -5.01 -18.18
N PRO A 186 -29.92 -5.58 -19.38
CA PRO A 186 -30.70 -6.81 -19.50
C PRO A 186 -30.11 -7.93 -18.64
N GLY A 187 -30.93 -8.51 -17.76
CA GLY A 187 -30.53 -9.57 -16.82
C GLY A 187 -30.20 -9.11 -15.40
N ILE A 188 -30.22 -7.80 -15.12
CA ILE A 188 -30.19 -7.29 -13.74
C ILE A 188 -31.60 -7.36 -13.17
N GLU A 189 -31.79 -8.19 -12.14
CA GLU A 189 -33.06 -8.30 -11.40
C GLU A 189 -33.16 -7.11 -10.43
N ILE A 190 -34.11 -6.21 -10.68
CA ILE A 190 -34.38 -5.07 -9.79
C ILE A 190 -35.29 -5.59 -8.68
N LEU A 191 -34.70 -5.85 -7.52
CA LEU A 191 -35.42 -6.31 -6.34
C LEU A 191 -35.96 -5.13 -5.54
N SER A 192 -37.18 -5.25 -5.03
CA SER A 192 -37.66 -4.34 -4.01
C SER A 192 -36.96 -4.58 -2.67
N GLU A 193 -36.91 -3.57 -1.80
CA GLU A 193 -36.27 -3.67 -0.48
C GLU A 193 -36.81 -4.87 0.33
N LYS A 194 -38.10 -5.16 0.21
CA LYS A 194 -38.73 -6.29 0.91
C LYS A 194 -38.27 -7.64 0.36
N GLU A 195 -38.21 -7.77 -0.96
CA GLU A 195 -37.77 -9.00 -1.64
C GLU A 195 -36.28 -9.29 -1.41
N ASP A 196 -35.44 -8.25 -1.39
CA ASP A 196 -34.02 -8.38 -1.08
C ASP A 196 -33.80 -8.88 0.36
N VAL A 197 -34.54 -8.32 1.32
CA VAL A 197 -34.48 -8.74 2.74
C VAL A 197 -34.94 -10.19 2.91
N GLU A 198 -35.99 -10.61 2.19
CA GLU A 198 -36.49 -11.98 2.23
C GLU A 198 -35.48 -12.97 1.62
N SER A 199 -34.95 -12.66 0.43
CA SER A 199 -33.87 -13.43 -0.22
C SER A 199 -32.63 -13.55 0.68
N LEU A 200 -32.25 -12.49 1.37
CA LEU A 200 -31.14 -12.50 2.33
C LEU A 200 -31.41 -13.43 3.51
N ARG A 201 -32.64 -13.42 4.06
CA ARG A 201 -33.02 -14.30 5.18
C ARG A 201 -33.00 -15.77 4.76
N GLU A 202 -33.49 -16.09 3.57
CA GLU A 202 -33.46 -17.45 3.04
C GLU A 202 -32.03 -17.94 2.81
N LYS A 203 -31.17 -17.11 2.19
CA LYS A 203 -29.74 -17.43 2.01
C LYS A 203 -29.05 -17.67 3.36
N ARG A 204 -29.29 -16.82 4.36
CA ARG A 204 -28.75 -17.00 5.72
C ARG A 204 -29.24 -18.29 6.38
N LYS A 205 -30.53 -18.61 6.22
CA LYS A 205 -31.12 -19.83 6.78
C LYS A 205 -30.51 -21.08 6.13
N THR A 206 -30.42 -21.12 4.80
CA THR A 206 -29.81 -22.25 4.07
C THR A 206 -28.32 -22.41 4.39
N GLU A 207 -27.59 -21.32 4.59
CA GLU A 207 -26.18 -21.37 4.96
C GLU A 207 -25.97 -21.78 6.42
N SER A 208 -26.83 -21.35 7.34
CA SER A 208 -26.86 -21.84 8.71
C SER A 208 -27.17 -23.34 8.78
N GLU A 209 -28.13 -23.82 7.99
CA GLU A 209 -28.48 -25.24 7.89
C GLU A 209 -27.32 -26.06 7.28
N LYS A 210 -26.62 -25.53 6.27
CA LYS A 210 -25.38 -26.11 5.74
C LYS A 210 -24.26 -26.18 6.79
N ARG A 211 -24.13 -25.16 7.65
CA ARG A 211 -23.11 -25.10 8.72
C ARG A 211 -23.41 -26.02 9.90
N GLN A 212 -24.67 -26.28 10.22
CA GLN A 212 -25.04 -27.19 11.31
C GLN A 212 -24.97 -28.68 10.91
N GLY A 213 -25.06 -29.00 9.61
CA GLY A 213 -24.97 -30.37 9.10
C GLY A 213 -23.60 -30.83 8.59
N LYS A 214 -22.60 -29.95 8.56
CA LYS A 214 -21.25 -30.28 8.05
C LYS A 214 -20.18 -29.44 8.76
N PRO A 215 -19.14 -30.05 9.37
CA PRO A 215 -17.93 -29.30 9.66
C PRO A 215 -17.41 -28.74 8.33
N ILE A 216 -16.88 -27.51 8.35
CA ILE A 216 -16.46 -26.74 7.18
C ILE A 216 -15.50 -27.57 6.32
N SER A 217 -16.05 -28.31 5.35
CA SER A 217 -15.31 -28.95 4.27
C SER A 217 -15.43 -28.02 3.07
N ALA A 218 -14.59 -26.98 3.04
CA ALA A 218 -14.27 -26.31 1.78
C ALA A 218 -13.82 -27.41 0.80
N GLY A 219 -14.52 -27.52 -0.32
CA GLY A 219 -14.49 -28.62 -1.31
C GLY A 219 -13.38 -29.64 -1.09
N ASN A 220 -13.75 -30.85 -0.64
CA ASN A 220 -12.78 -31.94 -0.59
C ASN A 220 -12.46 -32.32 -2.04
N SER A 221 -11.34 -31.83 -2.55
CA SER A 221 -10.73 -32.42 -3.73
C SER A 221 -10.48 -33.90 -3.43
N ALA A 222 -10.55 -34.77 -4.45
CA ALA A 222 -10.21 -36.19 -4.26
C ALA A 222 -8.78 -36.37 -3.68
N ALA A 223 -7.90 -35.38 -3.83
CA ALA A 223 -6.60 -35.31 -3.18
C ALA A 223 -6.72 -35.13 -1.64
N ASP A 224 -7.62 -34.27 -1.18
CA ASP A 224 -7.84 -33.99 0.24
C ASP A 224 -8.39 -35.21 0.99
N GLU A 225 -9.32 -35.93 0.37
CA GLU A 225 -9.87 -37.15 0.97
C GLU A 225 -8.80 -38.23 1.13
N LYS A 226 -7.92 -38.38 0.13
CA LYS A 226 -6.77 -39.29 0.20
C LYS A 226 -5.79 -38.87 1.30
N MET A 227 -5.49 -37.57 1.42
CA MET A 227 -4.60 -37.07 2.48
C MET A 227 -5.18 -37.31 3.88
N MET A 228 -6.47 -37.04 4.08
CA MET A 228 -7.14 -37.33 5.35
C MET A 228 -7.22 -38.83 5.61
N ALA A 229 -7.46 -39.67 4.59
CA ALA A 229 -7.48 -41.12 4.73
C ALA A 229 -6.11 -41.68 5.14
N ILE A 230 -5.02 -41.17 4.54
CA ILE A 230 -3.64 -41.53 4.93
C ILE A 230 -3.38 -41.10 6.37
N ALA A 231 -3.76 -39.87 6.75
CA ALA A 231 -3.60 -39.39 8.11
C ALA A 231 -4.49 -40.13 9.13
N LYS A 232 -5.62 -40.70 8.71
CA LYS A 232 -6.50 -41.58 9.51
C LYS A 232 -5.95 -43.02 9.60
N SER A 233 -5.27 -43.49 8.57
CA SER A 233 -4.67 -44.83 8.50
C SER A 233 -3.46 -44.95 9.43
N GLY A 234 -3.74 -45.26 10.69
CA GLY A 234 -2.75 -45.38 11.78
C GLY A 234 -3.30 -44.98 13.14
N MET A 235 -4.62 -44.89 13.30
CA MET A 235 -5.26 -44.58 14.58
C MET A 235 -5.21 -45.83 15.46
N SER A 236 -4.37 -45.82 16.49
CA SER A 236 -4.43 -46.83 17.56
C SER A 236 -5.56 -46.45 18.54
N GLY A 237 -6.05 -47.41 19.33
CA GLY A 237 -7.16 -47.19 20.26
C GLY A 237 -6.90 -46.15 21.37
N GLU A 238 -5.66 -45.70 21.54
CA GLU A 238 -5.25 -44.72 22.56
C GLU A 238 -5.14 -43.29 22.01
N GLU A 239 -5.39 -43.09 20.71
CA GLU A 239 -5.33 -41.79 20.04
C GLU A 239 -6.74 -41.23 19.77
N SER A 240 -7.01 -40.02 20.25
CA SER A 240 -8.27 -39.30 20.01
C SER A 240 -8.05 -38.10 19.09
N SER A 241 -9.03 -37.78 18.25
CA SER A 241 -8.98 -36.57 17.41
C SER A 241 -9.02 -35.31 18.28
N PHE A 242 -8.19 -34.32 17.95
CA PHE A 242 -8.09 -33.05 18.66
C PHE A 242 -8.27 -31.89 17.68
N ALA A 243 -9.15 -30.94 18.00
CA ALA A 243 -9.49 -29.84 17.09
C ALA A 243 -9.76 -28.50 17.82
N VAL A 244 -9.25 -28.34 19.04
CA VAL A 244 -9.43 -27.08 19.80
C VAL A 244 -8.40 -26.07 19.31
N GLU A 245 -8.83 -25.22 18.39
CA GLU A 245 -8.05 -24.07 17.90
C GLU A 245 -8.07 -22.92 18.90
N GLU A 246 -6.95 -22.22 19.01
CA GLU A 246 -6.84 -20.97 19.76
C GLU A 246 -7.01 -19.79 18.79
N ASP A 247 -7.81 -18.79 19.16
CA ASP A 247 -8.02 -17.61 18.31
C ASP A 247 -6.81 -16.67 18.41
N ILE A 248 -6.03 -16.57 17.33
CA ILE A 248 -4.84 -15.71 17.24
C ILE A 248 -5.22 -14.26 16.87
N GLY A 249 -6.52 -13.98 16.73
CA GLY A 249 -7.02 -12.70 16.26
C GLY A 249 -6.73 -12.45 14.78
N HIS A 250 -7.21 -11.31 14.27
CA HIS A 250 -6.98 -10.90 12.89
C HIS A 250 -5.49 -10.61 12.65
N GLN A 251 -4.89 -11.34 11.72
CA GLN A 251 -3.53 -11.07 11.29
C GLN A 251 -3.55 -10.15 10.06
N ASN A 252 -2.91 -8.99 10.17
CA ASN A 252 -2.73 -8.08 9.03
C ASN A 252 -1.61 -8.61 8.12
N LEU A 253 -1.97 -9.43 7.13
CA LEU A 253 -1.01 -10.02 6.20
C LEU A 253 -0.87 -9.10 4.98
N LEU A 254 0.33 -8.56 4.76
CA LEU A 254 0.66 -7.62 3.67
C LEU A 254 0.35 -8.15 2.26
N TRP A 255 0.12 -9.47 2.13
CA TRP A 255 -0.18 -10.15 0.88
C TRP A 255 -1.68 -10.43 0.65
N SER A 256 -2.56 -10.13 1.62
CA SER A 256 -4.00 -10.41 1.54
C SER A 256 -4.69 -9.79 0.32
N ASP A 257 -4.11 -8.71 -0.23
CA ASP A 257 -4.62 -8.03 -1.42
C ASP A 257 -4.32 -8.80 -2.72
N LYS A 258 -3.27 -9.63 -2.72
CA LYS A 258 -2.84 -10.42 -3.89
C LYS A 258 -3.40 -11.83 -3.88
N TYR A 259 -3.53 -12.44 -2.70
CA TYR A 259 -4.01 -13.80 -2.54
C TYR A 259 -5.10 -13.88 -1.50
N ARG A 260 -6.13 -14.68 -1.79
CA ARG A 260 -7.21 -14.94 -0.83
C ARG A 260 -6.66 -15.74 0.35
N PRO A 261 -6.67 -15.20 1.59
CA PRO A 261 -6.21 -15.93 2.76
C PRO A 261 -7.04 -17.19 2.98
N GLN A 262 -6.37 -18.31 3.28
CA GLN A 262 -6.99 -19.60 3.54
C GLN A 262 -6.49 -20.19 4.85
N LYS A 263 -7.38 -20.79 5.64
CA LYS A 263 -6.97 -21.61 6.78
C LYS A 263 -6.53 -22.99 6.28
N PRO A 264 -5.36 -23.48 6.70
CA PRO A 264 -4.91 -24.82 6.33
C PRO A 264 -5.83 -25.89 6.93
N LYS A 265 -6.00 -26.99 6.21
CA LYS A 265 -6.70 -28.16 6.73
C LYS A 265 -5.76 -28.88 7.70
N TYR A 266 -6.28 -29.53 8.73
CA TYR A 266 -5.46 -30.32 9.65
C TYR A 266 -6.20 -31.55 10.15
N PHE A 267 -5.43 -32.52 10.63
CA PHE A 267 -5.92 -33.70 11.30
C PHE A 267 -5.02 -34.03 12.49
N ASN A 268 -5.34 -33.41 13.62
CA ASN A 268 -4.54 -33.53 14.84
C ASN A 268 -5.09 -34.65 15.72
N ARG A 269 -4.17 -35.31 16.43
CA ARG A 269 -4.48 -36.34 17.41
C ARG A 269 -3.80 -36.04 18.72
N VAL A 270 -4.51 -36.32 19.81
CA VAL A 270 -3.97 -36.32 21.16
C VAL A 270 -3.80 -37.76 21.61
N HIS A 271 -2.59 -38.09 22.07
CA HIS A 271 -2.34 -39.40 22.65
C HIS A 271 -2.57 -39.32 24.16
N THR A 272 -3.60 -40.01 24.62
CA THR A 272 -3.99 -40.05 26.03
C THR A 272 -3.70 -41.42 26.58
N GLY A 273 -3.06 -41.50 27.75
CA GLY A 273 -2.74 -42.77 28.36
C GLY A 273 -2.72 -42.69 29.89
N PHE A 274 -2.55 -43.85 30.50
CA PHE A 274 -2.48 -43.99 31.95
C PHE A 274 -1.02 -43.90 32.42
N GLU A 275 -0.79 -43.18 33.51
CA GLU A 275 0.51 -43.14 34.16
C GLU A 275 0.50 -43.98 35.44
N TRP A 276 1.04 -45.20 35.38
CA TRP A 276 1.17 -46.09 36.54
C TRP A 276 2.38 -45.72 37.40
N ASN A 277 2.34 -44.55 38.05
CA ASN A 277 3.33 -44.18 39.06
C ASN A 277 3.09 -44.94 40.38
N LYS A 278 4.04 -44.88 41.33
CA LYS A 278 3.93 -45.62 42.61
C LYS A 278 2.69 -45.25 43.43
N TYR A 279 2.19 -44.02 43.28
CA TYR A 279 0.97 -43.54 43.94
C TYR A 279 -0.30 -44.07 43.24
N ASN A 280 -0.32 -44.07 41.92
CA ASN A 280 -1.46 -44.55 41.15
C ASN A 280 -1.61 -46.07 41.28
N GLN A 281 -0.49 -46.80 41.40
CA GLN A 281 -0.48 -48.23 41.69
C GLN A 281 -1.10 -48.60 43.05
N THR A 282 -1.20 -47.66 44.01
CA THR A 282 -1.80 -47.93 45.33
C THR A 282 -3.27 -47.52 45.42
N HIS A 283 -3.77 -46.74 44.46
CA HIS A 283 -5.12 -46.15 44.50
C HIS A 283 -6.01 -46.56 43.33
N TYR A 284 -5.42 -47.12 42.27
CA TYR A 284 -6.12 -47.53 41.06
C TYR A 284 -5.73 -48.95 40.71
N ASP A 285 -6.67 -49.67 40.13
CA ASP A 285 -6.52 -51.07 39.71
C ASP A 285 -6.87 -51.20 38.22
N VAL A 286 -6.70 -52.40 37.65
CA VAL A 286 -7.00 -52.66 36.23
C VAL A 286 -8.47 -52.36 35.89
N ASP A 287 -9.38 -52.64 36.82
CA ASP A 287 -10.81 -52.43 36.65
C ASP A 287 -11.25 -50.98 36.93
N ASN A 288 -10.42 -50.21 37.65
CA ASN A 288 -10.63 -48.78 37.91
C ASN A 288 -9.32 -48.03 37.66
N PRO A 289 -8.94 -47.83 36.39
CA PRO A 289 -7.66 -47.23 36.04
C PRO A 289 -7.60 -45.75 36.43
N PRO A 290 -6.39 -45.19 36.61
CA PRO A 290 -6.23 -43.77 36.92
C PRO A 290 -6.81 -42.88 35.82
N PRO A 291 -7.08 -41.59 36.09
CA PRO A 291 -7.47 -40.65 35.05
C PRO A 291 -6.44 -40.62 33.91
N LYS A 292 -6.91 -40.58 32.66
CA LYS A 292 -6.03 -40.48 31.49
C LYS A 292 -5.35 -39.11 31.47
N ILE A 293 -4.05 -39.12 31.23
CA ILE A 293 -3.26 -37.91 31.04
C ILE A 293 -2.81 -37.81 29.59
N VAL A 294 -2.57 -36.58 29.13
CA VAL A 294 -1.99 -36.35 27.80
C VAL A 294 -0.51 -36.75 27.83
N GLN A 295 -0.15 -37.70 26.98
CA GLN A 295 1.21 -38.21 26.86
C GLN A 295 1.95 -37.64 25.65
N GLY A 296 1.23 -37.09 24.67
CA GLY A 296 1.83 -36.51 23.46
C GLY A 296 0.79 -36.02 22.47
N TYR A 297 1.28 -35.35 21.42
CA TYR A 297 0.47 -34.81 20.35
C TYR A 297 1.01 -35.23 18.99
N ARG A 298 0.10 -35.40 18.02
CA ARG A 298 0.43 -35.61 16.61
C ARG A 298 -0.33 -34.60 15.77
N PHE A 299 0.38 -33.60 15.28
CA PHE A 299 -0.12 -32.61 14.35
C PHE A 299 0.14 -33.07 12.93
N ASN A 300 -0.90 -33.06 12.10
CA ASN A 300 -0.78 -33.23 10.66
C ASN A 300 -1.52 -32.07 10.01
N ILE A 301 -0.78 -31.12 9.46
CA ILE A 301 -1.32 -29.91 8.86
C ILE A 301 -1.05 -29.95 7.36
N PHE A 302 -2.08 -29.68 6.57
CA PHE A 302 -2.08 -29.80 5.12
C PHE A 302 -1.98 -28.42 4.47
N TYR A 303 -0.95 -28.26 3.65
CA TYR A 303 -0.60 -27.10 2.84
C TYR A 303 -0.42 -27.52 1.37
N PRO A 304 -1.47 -28.02 0.68
CA PRO A 304 -1.37 -28.48 -0.72
C PRO A 304 -0.98 -27.36 -1.69
N ASP A 305 -1.50 -26.14 -1.48
CA ASP A 305 -1.35 -24.99 -2.38
C ASP A 305 -0.32 -23.95 -1.90
N LEU A 306 0.76 -24.42 -1.26
CA LEU A 306 1.81 -23.52 -0.79
C LEU A 306 2.55 -22.90 -2.00
N LEU A 307 2.60 -21.57 -2.09
CA LEU A 307 3.17 -20.88 -3.25
C LEU A 307 4.66 -21.16 -3.43
N ASP A 308 5.40 -21.13 -2.33
CA ASP A 308 6.83 -21.40 -2.33
C ASP A 308 7.09 -22.72 -1.58
N PRO A 309 7.32 -23.83 -2.30
CA PRO A 309 7.62 -25.12 -1.67
C PRO A 309 9.00 -25.14 -0.99
N THR A 310 9.86 -24.13 -1.20
CA THR A 310 11.13 -24.00 -0.50
C THR A 310 10.97 -23.41 0.90
N GLN A 311 9.92 -22.61 1.11
CA GLN A 311 9.58 -22.07 2.42
C GLN A 311 8.84 -23.13 3.24
N THR A 312 9.56 -23.81 4.14
CA THR A 312 8.94 -24.85 4.97
C THR A 312 8.15 -24.25 6.12
N PRO A 313 6.97 -24.81 6.46
CA PRO A 313 6.21 -24.36 7.61
C PRO A 313 7.01 -24.51 8.91
N ALA A 314 7.00 -23.47 9.73
CA ALA A 314 7.66 -23.42 11.02
C ALA A 314 6.62 -23.39 12.15
N PHE A 315 7.02 -23.80 13.35
CA PHE A 315 6.19 -23.68 14.54
C PHE A 315 6.92 -22.90 15.64
N THR A 316 6.14 -22.25 16.49
CA THR A 316 6.61 -21.48 17.64
C THR A 316 5.77 -21.87 18.86
N LEU A 317 6.40 -21.92 20.03
CA LEU A 317 5.73 -22.24 21.29
C LEU A 317 5.71 -20.98 22.16
N ASN A 318 4.52 -20.49 22.47
CA ASN A 318 4.31 -19.35 23.37
C ASN A 318 3.66 -19.82 24.67
N GLN A 319 4.02 -19.21 25.80
CA GLN A 319 3.37 -19.48 27.08
C GLN A 319 1.98 -18.84 27.13
N CYS A 320 1.02 -19.53 27.74
CA CYS A 320 -0.34 -19.04 27.96
C CYS A 320 -0.47 -18.37 29.34
N GLU A 321 -1.63 -17.81 29.66
CA GLU A 321 -1.95 -17.30 31.01
C GLU A 321 -1.87 -18.44 32.06
N ASP A 322 -2.27 -19.66 31.67
CA ASP A 322 -2.13 -20.86 32.48
C ASP A 322 -0.71 -21.46 32.32
N GLU A 323 0.06 -21.57 33.41
CA GLU A 323 1.43 -22.14 33.37
C GLU A 323 1.47 -23.60 32.89
N ASP A 324 0.40 -24.36 33.12
CA ASP A 324 0.24 -25.75 32.71
C ASP A 324 0.00 -25.93 31.20
N PHE A 325 -0.29 -24.84 30.48
CA PHE A 325 -0.60 -24.86 29.05
C PHE A 325 0.29 -23.91 28.24
N ALA A 326 0.54 -24.29 27.00
CA ALA A 326 1.29 -23.51 26.03
C ALA A 326 0.51 -23.46 24.72
N ILE A 327 0.70 -22.39 23.96
CA ILE A 327 0.09 -22.20 22.65
C ILE A 327 1.15 -22.50 21.60
N ILE A 328 0.92 -23.54 20.80
CA ILE A 328 1.75 -23.85 19.64
C ILE A 328 1.17 -23.17 18.40
N ARG A 329 1.94 -22.28 17.77
CA ARG A 329 1.54 -21.54 16.55
C ARG A 329 2.35 -22.04 15.35
N PHE A 330 1.65 -22.43 14.30
CA PHE A 330 2.21 -22.85 13.02
C PHE A 330 2.13 -21.72 12.00
N LYS A 331 3.22 -21.51 11.25
CA LYS A 331 3.37 -20.51 10.20
C LYS A 331 3.84 -21.17 8.92
N ALA A 332 3.13 -20.98 7.80
CA ALA A 332 3.52 -21.57 6.52
C ALA A 332 3.92 -20.53 5.46
N GLY A 333 3.26 -19.37 5.46
CA GLY A 333 3.42 -18.34 4.42
C GLY A 333 2.20 -18.27 3.49
N PRO A 334 2.20 -17.36 2.50
CA PRO A 334 1.06 -17.16 1.59
C PRO A 334 0.71 -18.45 0.83
N PRO A 335 -0.58 -18.81 0.66
CA PRO A 335 -1.79 -18.08 1.00
C PRO A 335 -2.40 -18.53 2.34
N TYR A 336 -1.63 -19.22 3.19
CA TYR A 336 -2.13 -19.80 4.42
C TYR A 336 -2.03 -18.83 5.59
N GLU A 337 -3.10 -18.75 6.37
CA GLU A 337 -3.11 -18.10 7.68
C GLU A 337 -2.41 -18.97 8.72
N ASP A 338 -1.79 -18.33 9.71
CA ASP A 338 -1.20 -19.03 10.84
C ASP A 338 -2.31 -19.65 11.71
N ILE A 339 -2.08 -20.86 12.18
CA ILE A 339 -2.99 -21.59 13.08
C ILE A 339 -2.31 -21.90 14.40
N ALA A 340 -3.08 -21.94 15.49
CA ALA A 340 -2.56 -22.21 16.81
C ALA A 340 -3.45 -23.13 17.60
N PHE A 341 -2.83 -23.89 18.51
CA PHE A 341 -3.51 -24.84 19.37
C PHE A 341 -3.02 -24.70 20.80
N LYS A 342 -3.93 -24.84 21.75
CA LYS A 342 -3.60 -24.96 23.17
C LYS A 342 -3.15 -26.40 23.46
N ILE A 343 -1.94 -26.55 23.98
CA ILE A 343 -1.33 -27.84 24.37
C ILE A 343 -0.83 -27.80 25.80
N VAL A 344 -0.55 -28.96 26.38
CA VAL A 344 0.05 -29.06 27.73
C VAL A 344 1.52 -28.62 27.67
N ASN A 345 1.92 -27.77 28.61
CA ASN A 345 3.28 -27.25 28.73
C ASN A 345 4.17 -28.23 29.52
N ARG A 346 4.73 -29.21 28.82
CA ARG A 346 5.70 -30.18 29.37
C ARG A 346 6.86 -30.35 28.41
N GLU A 347 8.03 -30.77 28.91
CA GLU A 347 9.20 -31.05 28.07
C GLU A 347 8.94 -32.18 27.07
N TRP A 348 9.36 -31.98 25.82
CA TRP A 348 9.19 -32.96 24.75
C TRP A 348 10.36 -33.93 24.66
N GLU A 349 10.07 -35.16 24.31
CA GLU A 349 11.07 -36.15 23.93
C GLU A 349 11.44 -35.96 22.45
N VAL A 350 12.61 -35.39 22.19
CA VAL A 350 13.09 -35.04 20.83
C VAL A 350 13.76 -36.23 20.11
N ASN A 351 13.77 -37.41 20.74
CA ASN A 351 14.45 -38.57 20.19
C ASN A 351 13.58 -39.25 19.12
N TYR A 352 14.09 -39.36 17.89
CA TYR A 352 13.42 -40.04 16.78
C TYR A 352 13.02 -41.49 17.10
N LYS A 353 13.80 -42.20 17.93
CA LYS A 353 13.48 -43.57 18.35
C LYS A 353 12.22 -43.67 19.21
N HIS A 354 11.84 -42.57 19.87
CA HIS A 354 10.68 -42.48 20.76
C HIS A 354 9.48 -41.82 20.06
N GLY A 355 9.49 -41.78 18.71
CA GLY A 355 8.36 -41.30 17.92
C GLY A 355 8.35 -39.80 17.65
N TYR A 356 9.44 -39.08 17.96
CA TYR A 356 9.58 -37.69 17.52
C TYR A 356 9.68 -37.62 15.99
N LYS A 357 8.87 -36.76 15.39
CA LYS A 357 8.86 -36.52 13.94
C LYS A 357 8.57 -35.06 13.66
N CYS A 358 9.40 -34.40 12.89
CA CYS A 358 9.17 -33.03 12.43
C CYS A 358 9.62 -32.95 10.97
N GLN A 359 8.68 -33.10 10.03
CA GLN A 359 8.99 -33.10 8.60
C GLN A 359 7.87 -32.47 7.77
N PHE A 360 8.24 -31.83 6.66
CA PHE A 360 7.32 -31.36 5.64
C PHE A 360 7.54 -32.15 4.35
N GLN A 361 6.53 -32.92 3.92
CA GLN A 361 6.60 -33.75 2.72
C GLN A 361 5.25 -33.75 2.01
N ASN A 362 5.25 -33.59 0.68
CA ASN A 362 4.05 -33.64 -0.17
C ASN A 362 2.92 -32.70 0.28
N GLY A 363 3.26 -31.48 0.71
CA GLY A 363 2.28 -30.53 1.23
C GLY A 363 1.71 -30.90 2.60
N VAL A 364 2.31 -31.88 3.31
CA VAL A 364 1.88 -32.26 4.66
C VAL A 364 2.99 -31.96 5.66
N PHE A 365 2.69 -31.09 6.60
CA PHE A 365 3.52 -30.81 7.76
C PHE A 365 3.17 -31.76 8.90
N GLN A 366 4.12 -32.59 9.30
CA GLN A 366 3.96 -33.61 10.35
C GLN A 366 4.83 -33.24 11.54
N LEU A 367 4.19 -32.94 12.67
CA LEU A 367 4.86 -32.73 13.96
C LEU A 367 4.29 -33.69 15.00
N TRP A 368 5.06 -34.72 15.33
CA TRP A 368 4.71 -35.74 16.32
C TRP A 368 5.71 -35.70 17.46
N PHE A 369 5.21 -35.69 18.69
CA PHE A 369 6.06 -35.74 19.86
C PHE A 369 5.31 -36.35 21.05
N TYR A 370 6.10 -36.93 21.94
CA TYR A 370 5.66 -37.38 23.25
C TYR A 370 6.32 -36.52 24.32
N PHE A 371 5.69 -36.43 25.49
CA PHE A 371 6.28 -35.77 26.65
C PHE A 371 7.31 -36.68 27.31
N LYS A 372 8.41 -36.08 27.79
CA LYS A 372 9.42 -36.81 28.56
C LYS A 372 8.78 -37.42 29.80
N ARG A 373 9.10 -38.69 30.04
CA ARG A 373 8.70 -39.41 31.25
C ARG A 373 9.84 -39.35 32.26
N TYR A 374 9.66 -38.60 33.34
CA TYR A 374 10.61 -38.61 34.44
C TYR A 374 10.37 -39.84 35.32
N ARG A 375 11.35 -40.73 35.37
CA ARG A 375 11.34 -41.83 36.35
C ARG A 375 11.94 -41.30 37.64
N TYR A 376 11.12 -41.22 38.68
CA TYR A 376 11.61 -40.95 40.02
C TYR A 376 12.56 -42.08 40.44
N ARG A 377 13.84 -41.77 40.63
CA ARG A 377 14.81 -42.66 41.27
C ARG A 377 14.92 -42.23 42.73
N ARG A 378 14.69 -43.19 43.63
CA ARG A 378 14.76 -42.99 45.07
C ARG A 378 16.17 -43.18 45.59
#